data_AF-A0A535I146-F1
#
_entry.id   AF-A0A535I146-F1
#
_cell.length_a   1.000
_cell.length_b   1.000
_cell.length_c   1.000
_cell.angle_alpha   90.00
_cell.angle_beta   90.00
_cell.angle_gamma   90.00
#
_symmetry.space_group_name_H-M   'P 1'
#
loop_
_entity.id
_entity.type
_entity.pdbx_description
1 polymer ?
#
loop_
_entity_poly.entity_id
_entity_poly.type
_entity_poly.pdbx_seq_one_letter_code
_entity_poly.pdbx_strand_id
1 'polypeptide(L)'
;MTTRSDVADLDVGLAVFASYDAPDWTVLGDLAEHFTTVLVATAANHEDACHAVSCGAFGYVDVRLRSDALRRSILGAFNGEHAYSRRVLASLIRNGRWLRSAEARPRSQ
;
A
#
# COMPACT_ATOMS: atom_id res chain seq x y z
N MET A 1 -18.84 6.44 -10.32
CA MET A 1 -18.40 5.61 -11.45
C MET A 1 -17.34 6.42 -12.19
N THR A 2 -16.09 6.32 -11.74
CA THR A 2 -14.94 7.01 -12.35
C THR A 2 -14.38 6.11 -13.44
N THR A 3 -14.42 6.61 -14.66
CA THR A 3 -13.97 5.92 -15.86
C THR A 3 -12.45 5.76 -15.86
N ARG A 4 -11.98 4.59 -16.31
CA ARG A 4 -10.57 4.17 -16.41
C ARG A 4 -9.64 5.17 -17.13
N SER A 5 -10.21 6.07 -17.94
CA SER A 5 -9.49 7.07 -18.72
C SER A 5 -9.13 8.35 -17.97
N ASP A 6 -9.77 8.66 -16.84
CA ASP A 6 -9.49 9.89 -16.07
C ASP A 6 -8.27 9.75 -15.13
N VAL A 7 -7.79 8.52 -14.93
CA VAL A 7 -6.69 8.20 -14.00
C VAL A 7 -5.31 8.34 -14.66
N ALA A 8 -5.26 8.39 -16.00
CA ALA A 8 -4.03 8.35 -16.77
C ALA A 8 -3.17 9.62 -16.69
N ASP A 9 -3.69 10.72 -16.13
CA ASP A 9 -3.03 12.03 -16.11
C ASP A 9 -2.73 12.56 -14.68
N LEU A 10 -2.89 11.72 -13.65
CA LEU A 10 -2.50 12.06 -12.29
C LEU A 10 -1.02 11.72 -12.08
N ASP A 11 -0.14 12.71 -12.26
CA ASP A 11 1.32 12.58 -12.09
C ASP A 11 1.75 12.16 -10.66
N VAL A 12 0.82 12.05 -9.71
CA VAL A 12 0.98 11.35 -8.42
C VAL A 12 -0.36 10.75 -7.97
N GLY A 13 -0.62 9.48 -8.29
CA GLY A 13 -1.81 8.75 -7.83
C GLY A 13 -1.51 7.77 -6.70
N LEU A 14 -2.05 8.02 -5.50
CA LEU A 14 -2.11 7.01 -4.42
C LEU A 14 -3.43 6.24 -4.51
N ALA A 15 -3.37 4.93 -4.71
CA ALA A 15 -4.54 4.06 -4.61
C ALA A 15 -4.73 3.63 -3.14
N VAL A 16 -5.91 3.87 -2.58
CA VAL A 16 -6.29 3.37 -1.26
C VAL A 16 -7.27 2.23 -1.44
N PHE A 17 -6.82 1.01 -1.16
CA PHE A 17 -7.63 -0.20 -1.26
C PHE A 17 -8.13 -0.58 0.13
N ALA A 18 -9.44 -0.50 0.36
CA ALA A 18 -10.02 -0.88 1.64
C ALA A 18 -10.54 -2.33 1.58
N SER A 19 -10.08 -3.18 2.51
CA SER A 19 -10.63 -4.52 2.70
C SER A 19 -11.37 -4.60 4.03
N TYR A 20 -12.62 -5.04 3.98
CA TYR A 20 -13.47 -5.22 5.16
C TYR A 20 -13.41 -6.66 5.72
N ASP A 21 -12.96 -7.61 4.89
CA ASP A 21 -12.73 -9.01 5.21
C ASP A 21 -11.32 -9.43 4.72
N ALA A 22 -11.15 -10.68 4.26
CA ALA A 22 -9.90 -11.15 3.67
C ALA A 22 -9.56 -10.35 2.40
N PRO A 23 -8.36 -9.74 2.29
CA PRO A 23 -7.99 -8.96 1.10
C PRO A 23 -7.94 -9.81 -0.16
N ASP A 24 -8.47 -9.28 -1.26
CA ASP A 24 -8.22 -9.83 -2.58
C ASP A 24 -6.79 -9.48 -3.02
N TRP A 25 -5.90 -10.46 -2.93
CA TRP A 25 -4.48 -10.30 -3.21
C TRP A 25 -4.17 -10.11 -4.69
N THR A 26 -5.02 -10.62 -5.58
CA THR A 26 -4.88 -10.43 -7.03
C THR A 26 -5.17 -8.97 -7.36
N VAL A 27 -6.28 -8.43 -6.86
CA VAL A 27 -6.62 -7.01 -7.06
C VAL A 27 -5.56 -6.09 -6.45
N LEU A 28 -5.04 -6.42 -5.27
CA LEU A 28 -3.95 -5.64 -4.66
C LEU A 28 -2.68 -5.65 -5.52
N GLY A 29 -2.30 -6.81 -6.06
CA GLY A 29 -1.16 -6.96 -6.96
C GLY A 29 -1.32 -6.10 -8.22
N ASP A 30 -2.46 -6.21 -8.90
CA ASP A 30 -2.75 -5.44 -10.11
C ASP A 30 -2.73 -3.92 -9.83
N LEU A 31 -3.30 -3.49 -8.70
CA LEU A 31 -3.24 -2.08 -8.28
C LEU A 31 -1.80 -1.64 -7.98
N ALA A 32 -1.04 -2.46 -7.26
CA ALA A 32 0.35 -2.16 -6.94
C ALA A 32 1.23 -2.12 -8.20
N GLU A 33 0.94 -2.90 -9.23
CA GLU A 33 1.65 -2.85 -10.51
C GLU A 33 1.47 -1.52 -11.26
N HIS A 34 0.38 -0.79 -11.02
CA HIS A 34 0.06 0.45 -11.75
C HIS A 34 0.06 1.71 -10.89
N PHE A 35 -0.04 1.57 -9.56
CA PHE A 35 -0.18 2.70 -8.63
C PHE A 35 0.58 2.45 -7.33
N THR A 36 1.00 3.54 -6.69
CA THR A 36 1.41 3.49 -5.29
C THR A 36 0.19 3.12 -4.45
N THR A 37 0.16 1.90 -3.91
CA THR A 37 -1.06 1.34 -3.32
C THR A 37 -0.92 1.12 -1.82
N VAL A 38 -1.85 1.64 -1.03
CA VAL A 38 -1.96 1.39 0.42
C VAL A 38 -3.22 0.59 0.69
N LEU A 39 -3.06 -0.58 1.32
CA LEU A 39 -4.17 -1.40 1.80
C LEU A 39 -4.60 -0.93 3.19
N VAL A 40 -5.88 -0.63 3.37
CA VAL A 40 -6.51 -0.35 4.66
C VAL A 40 -7.36 -1.56 5.06
N ALA A 41 -6.99 -2.25 6.13
CA ALA A 41 -7.65 -3.46 6.60
C ALA A 41 -8.42 -3.21 7.91
N THR A 42 -9.61 -3.80 8.04
CA THR A 42 -10.44 -3.78 9.26
C THR A 42 -9.99 -4.79 10.33
N ALA A 43 -9.27 -5.83 9.90
CA ALA A 43 -8.75 -6.94 10.70
C ALA A 43 -7.24 -7.11 10.45
N ALA A 44 -6.49 -6.04 10.66
CA ALA A 44 -5.06 -6.01 10.34
C ALA A 44 -4.24 -7.03 11.14
N ASN A 45 -3.44 -7.85 10.46
CA ASN A 45 -2.53 -8.79 11.09
C ASN A 45 -1.12 -8.77 10.46
N HIS A 46 -0.18 -9.50 11.07
CA HIS A 46 1.22 -9.47 10.62
C HIS A 46 1.43 -10.13 9.27
N GLU A 47 0.78 -11.27 9.07
CA GLU A 47 0.98 -12.15 7.94
C GLU A 47 0.48 -11.46 6.68
N ASP A 48 -0.72 -10.89 6.75
CA ASP A 48 -1.32 -10.06 5.70
C ASP A 48 -0.44 -8.86 5.36
N ALA A 49 0.14 -8.20 6.36
CA ALA A 49 1.03 -7.07 6.11
C ALA A 49 2.32 -7.50 5.37
N CYS A 50 2.89 -8.66 5.72
CA CYS A 50 4.02 -9.24 5.01
C CYS A 50 3.65 -9.71 3.60
N HIS A 51 2.42 -10.23 3.42
CA HIS A 51 1.90 -10.64 2.13
C HIS A 51 1.66 -9.42 1.22
N ALA A 52 1.07 -8.34 1.76
CA ALA A 52 0.88 -7.08 1.05
C ALA A 52 2.21 -6.51 0.52
N VAL A 53 3.29 -6.59 1.30
CA VAL A 53 4.64 -6.24 0.81
C VAL A 53 5.02 -7.08 -0.40
N SER A 54 4.78 -8.39 -0.32
CA SER A 54 5.15 -9.33 -1.39
C SER A 54 4.33 -9.09 -2.67
N CYS A 55 3.10 -8.57 -2.55
CA CYS A 55 2.27 -8.08 -3.64
C CYS A 55 2.70 -6.70 -4.17
N GLY A 56 3.73 -6.08 -3.60
CA GLY A 56 4.24 -4.76 -4.04
C GLY A 56 3.49 -3.57 -3.47
N ALA A 57 2.60 -3.77 -2.49
CA ALA A 57 1.90 -2.66 -1.84
C ALA A 57 2.89 -1.72 -1.14
N PHE A 58 2.58 -0.43 -1.18
CA PHE A 58 3.38 0.62 -0.57
C PHE A 58 3.11 0.77 0.93
N GLY A 59 1.97 0.25 1.40
CA GLY A 59 1.62 0.22 2.81
C GLY A 59 0.46 -0.71 3.15
N TYR A 60 0.34 -1.01 4.44
CA TYR A 60 -0.73 -1.80 5.05
C TYR A 60 -1.08 -1.18 6.40
N VAL A 61 -2.31 -0.68 6.51
CA VAL A 61 -2.76 0.15 7.64
C VAL A 61 -4.02 -0.45 8.24
N ASP A 62 -4.08 -0.48 9.57
CA ASP A 62 -5.30 -0.85 10.29
C ASP A 62 -6.27 0.34 10.33
N VAL A 63 -7.53 0.13 9.92
CA VAL A 63 -8.58 1.16 9.98
C VAL A 63 -8.86 1.62 11.43
N ARG A 64 -8.54 0.79 12.42
CA ARG A 64 -8.72 1.07 13.85
C ARG A 64 -7.67 2.03 14.42
N LEU A 65 -6.67 2.41 13.63
CA LEU A 65 -5.79 3.50 14.00
C LEU A 65 -6.59 4.76 14.29
N ARG A 66 -6.11 5.55 15.24
CA ARG A 66 -6.64 6.90 15.45
C ARG A 66 -6.57 7.68 14.14
N SER A 67 -7.56 8.53 13.90
CA SER A 67 -7.70 9.27 12.64
C SER A 67 -6.46 10.11 12.31
N ASP A 68 -5.75 10.65 13.31
CA ASP A 68 -4.50 11.39 13.13
C ASP A 68 -3.34 10.49 12.68
N ALA A 69 -3.29 9.24 13.15
CA ALA A 69 -2.29 8.26 12.76
C ALA A 69 -2.57 7.75 11.34
N LEU A 70 -3.82 7.42 11.01
CA LEU A 70 -4.23 7.05 9.65
C LEU A 70 -3.92 8.17 8.65
N ARG A 71 -4.28 9.42 8.99
CA ARG A 71 -3.96 10.60 8.16
C ARG A 71 -2.47 10.74 7.93
N ARG A 72 -1.65 10.60 8.98
CA ARG A 72 -0.18 10.66 8.85
C ARG A 72 0.36 9.55 7.97
N SER A 73 -0.14 8.32 8.09
CA SER A 73 0.28 7.21 7.25
C SER A 73 -0.03 7.45 5.77
N ILE A 74 -1.23 7.94 5.45
CA ILE A 74 -1.61 8.24 4.06
C ILE A 74 -0.80 9.43 3.51
N LEU A 75 -0.65 10.51 4.26
CA LEU A 75 0.16 11.65 3.82
C LEU A 75 1.64 11.31 3.67
N GLY A 76 2.18 10.48 4.55
CA GLY A 76 3.53 9.92 4.41
C GLY A 76 3.66 9.15 3.10
N ALA A 77 2.68 8.30 2.77
CA ALA A 77 2.67 7.56 1.52
C ALA A 77 2.66 8.46 0.27
N PHE A 78 1.90 9.56 0.30
CA PHE A 78 1.95 10.57 -0.75
C PHE A 78 3.34 11.22 -0.90
N ASN A 79 4.09 11.34 0.20
CA ASN A 79 5.44 11.90 0.23
C ASN A 79 6.54 10.84 0.02
N GLY A 80 6.18 9.61 -0.36
CA GLY A 80 7.14 8.52 -0.59
C GLY A 80 7.58 7.76 0.67
N GLU A 81 6.88 7.93 1.79
CA GLU A 81 7.11 7.15 3.02
C GLU A 81 6.24 5.90 3.08
N HIS A 82 6.84 4.73 3.29
CA HIS A 82 6.09 3.49 3.42
C HIS A 82 5.12 3.49 4.61
N ALA A 83 3.85 3.20 4.34
CA ALA A 83 2.82 3.09 5.37
C ALA A 83 2.78 1.67 5.97
N TYR A 84 3.91 1.20 6.51
CA TYR A 84 4.01 -0.07 7.24
C TYR A 84 4.39 0.14 8.70
N SER A 85 3.88 -0.73 9.57
CA SER A 85 4.32 -0.74 10.97
C SER A 85 5.81 -1.10 11.07
N ARG A 86 6.50 -0.54 12.08
CA ARG A 86 7.92 -0.86 12.36
C ARG A 86 8.19 -2.36 12.51
N ARG A 87 7.22 -3.12 13.04
CA ARG A 87 7.35 -4.58 13.21
C ARG A 87 7.44 -5.30 11.86
N VAL A 88 6.67 -4.86 10.87
CA VAL A 88 6.69 -5.41 9.50
C VAL A 88 8.02 -5.05 8.83
N LEU A 89 8.41 -3.77 8.88
CA LEU A 89 9.70 -3.32 8.33
C LEU A 89 10.89 -4.08 8.92
N ALA A 90 10.93 -4.24 10.24
CA ALA A 90 11.97 -5.00 10.91
C ALA A 90 11.96 -6.49 10.52
N SER A 91 10.78 -7.06 10.26
CA SER A 91 10.66 -8.43 9.73
C SER A 91 11.26 -8.56 8.33
N LEU A 92 10.98 -7.62 7.45
CA LEU A 92 11.51 -7.61 6.08
C LEU A 92 13.04 -7.52 6.06
N ILE A 93 13.59 -6.58 6.84
CA ILE A 93 15.04 -6.38 6.97
C ILE A 93 15.72 -7.68 7.45
N ARG A 94 15.17 -8.31 8.51
CA ARG A 94 15.72 -9.58 9.03
C ARG A 94 15.68 -10.72 8.02
N ASN A 95 14.69 -10.71 7.13
CA ASN A 95 14.49 -11.74 6.12
C ASN A 95 15.12 -11.39 4.75
N GLY A 96 15.94 -10.32 4.68
CA GLY A 96 16.61 -9.91 3.45
C GLY A 96 15.66 -9.43 2.34
N ARG A 97 14.44 -9.04 2.69
CA ARG A 97 13.44 -8.52 1.72
C ARG A 97 13.55 -7.00 1.64
N TRP A 98 13.47 -6.48 0.43
CA TRP A 98 13.49 -5.05 0.15
C TRP A 98 12.09 -4.53 -0.11
N LEU A 99 11.83 -3.30 0.33
CA LEU A 99 10.62 -2.58 -0.03
C LEU A 99 10.75 -2.05 -1.46
N ARG A 100 9.61 -1.94 -2.14
CA ARG A 100 9.53 -1.23 -3.41
C ARG A 100 9.91 0.24 -3.20
N SER A 101 10.86 0.77 -3.98
CA SER A 101 11.18 2.20 -3.93
C SER A 101 9.97 3.06 -4.31
N ALA A 102 9.79 4.20 -3.64
CA ALA A 102 8.80 5.22 -4.01
C ALA A 102 9.04 5.75 -5.44
N GLU A 103 10.30 5.75 -5.90
CA GLU A 103 10.71 6.21 -7.22
C GLU A 103 10.60 5.12 -8.30
N ALA A 104 10.33 3.87 -7.90
CA ALA A 104 10.08 2.78 -8.84
C ALA A 104 8.69 2.95 -9.46
N ARG A 105 8.58 3.97 -10.33
CA ARG A 105 7.41 4.19 -11.18
C ARG A 105 7.08 2.87 -11.87
N PRO A 106 5.80 2.48 -11.87
CA PRO A 106 5.39 1.38 -12.73
C PRO A 106 5.75 1.74 -14.16
N ARG A 107 6.38 0.81 -14.90
CA ARG A 107 6.76 1.07 -16.29
C ARG A 107 5.47 1.31 -17.08
N SER A 108 5.18 2.56 -17.39
CA SER A 108 4.23 2.91 -18.44
C SER A 108 4.80 2.36 -19.75
N GLN A 109 4.12 1.34 -20.29
CA GLN A 109 4.28 0.91 -21.67
C GLN A 109 3.23 1.63 -22.52
#